data_AF-A0A842YB42-F1
#
_entry.id   AF-A0A842YB42-F1
#
_cell.length_a   1.000
_cell.length_b   1.000
_cell.length_c   1.000
_cell.angle_alpha   90.00
_cell.angle_beta   90.00
_cell.angle_gamma   90.00
#
_symmetry.space_group_name_H-M   'P 1'
#
loop_
_entity.id
_entity.type
_entity.pdbx_description
1 polymer ?
#
loop_
_entity_poly.entity_id
_entity_poly.type
_entity_poly.pdbx_seq_one_letter_code
_entity_poly.pdbx_strand_id
1 'polypeptide(L)'
;MESEKILQILASAEVSPSQKITEDMLDILVKASNRKLNTVRSTSTGRVLDSVAVALGICTENSYDGECPMKLEAIARRSDIQLDMEFIKSSYGQVLDTTHLLLQIIELREKGLNRSELAYAAQQSIGRGLAEIACEVAKEEGILHVGFSGGVALNRIITKSIANHIQENKLVSIFHSFVPLGDGGVSVGQVATAAARLIES
;
A
#
# COMPACT_ATOMS: atom_id res chain seq x y z
N MET A 1 15.36 4.57 -14.21
CA MET A 1 14.86 5.95 -14.03
C MET A 1 16.06 6.85 -13.76
N GLU A 2 16.23 7.91 -14.54
CA GLU A 2 17.36 8.84 -14.39
C GLU A 2 17.19 9.70 -13.13
N SER A 3 18.29 10.01 -12.43
CA SER A 3 18.27 10.75 -11.16
C SER A 3 17.54 12.10 -11.24
N GLU A 4 17.66 12.81 -12.36
CA GLU A 4 16.95 14.07 -12.63
C GLU A 4 15.42 13.94 -12.53
N LYS A 5 14.86 12.80 -12.96
CA LYS A 5 13.40 12.56 -12.92
C LYS A 5 12.88 12.37 -11.50
N ILE A 6 13.63 11.63 -10.68
CA ILE A 6 13.32 11.46 -9.26
C ILE A 6 13.37 12.83 -8.57
N LEU A 7 14.36 13.65 -8.89
CA LEU A 7 14.49 14.99 -8.32
C LEU A 7 13.34 15.92 -8.72
N GLN A 8 12.85 15.86 -9.97
CA GLN A 8 11.66 16.60 -10.37
C GLN A 8 10.40 16.16 -9.61
N ILE A 9 10.23 14.85 -9.41
CA ILE A 9 9.12 14.31 -8.61
C ILE A 9 9.22 14.82 -7.16
N LEU A 10 10.41 14.69 -6.55
CA LEU A 10 10.66 15.15 -5.18
C LEU A 10 10.57 16.67 -5.03
N ALA A 11 10.98 17.45 -6.04
CA ALA A 11 10.91 18.91 -6.04
C ALA A 11 9.49 19.43 -6.26
N SER A 12 8.64 18.67 -6.98
CA SER A 12 7.21 18.97 -7.15
C SER A 12 6.38 18.66 -5.90
N ALA A 13 6.99 18.01 -4.91
CA ALA A 13 6.40 17.68 -3.64
C ALA A 13 7.03 18.61 -2.59
N GLU A 14 6.24 19.24 -1.73
CA GLU A 14 6.78 20.12 -0.68
C GLU A 14 7.49 19.29 0.40
N VAL A 15 8.75 18.91 0.15
CA VAL A 15 9.60 18.19 1.12
C VAL A 15 10.00 19.13 2.24
N SER A 16 9.11 19.32 3.22
CA SER A 16 9.31 20.12 4.43
C SER A 16 9.71 21.60 4.18
N PRO A 17 9.29 22.57 5.01
CA PRO A 17 9.79 23.94 4.87
C PRO A 17 11.33 24.05 4.99
N SER A 18 12.00 23.05 5.59
CA SER A 18 13.40 23.14 6.01
C SER A 18 14.43 22.40 5.13
N GLN A 19 14.07 21.52 4.19
CA GLN A 19 15.10 20.82 3.41
C GLN A 19 14.65 20.26 2.05
N LYS A 20 14.97 20.97 0.97
CA LYS A 20 14.84 20.46 -0.40
C LYS A 20 15.85 19.34 -0.65
N ILE A 21 15.41 18.21 -1.19
CA ILE A 21 16.30 17.12 -1.61
C ILE A 21 17.13 17.62 -2.80
N THR A 22 18.44 17.70 -2.61
CA THR A 22 19.42 18.01 -3.68
C THR A 22 19.84 16.77 -4.45
N GLU A 23 20.43 16.95 -5.63
CA GLU A 23 20.95 15.84 -6.44
C GLU A 23 22.01 15.02 -5.70
N ASP A 24 22.92 15.71 -5.00
CA ASP A 24 23.99 15.07 -4.21
C ASP A 24 23.40 14.20 -3.09
N MET A 25 22.38 14.69 -2.39
CA MET A 25 21.68 13.91 -1.37
C MET A 25 21.03 12.66 -1.95
N LEU A 26 20.36 12.78 -3.11
CA LEU A 26 19.75 11.64 -3.76
C LEU A 26 20.79 10.60 -4.19
N ASP A 27 21.91 11.04 -4.79
CA ASP A 27 23.01 10.16 -5.19
C ASP A 27 23.60 9.41 -3.98
N ILE A 28 23.79 10.11 -2.85
CA ILE A 28 24.22 9.48 -1.60
C ILE A 28 23.23 8.42 -1.12
N LEU A 29 21.92 8.71 -1.13
CA LEU A 29 20.88 7.77 -0.71
C LEU A 29 20.83 6.54 -1.61
N VAL A 30 20.93 6.72 -2.92
CA VAL A 30 20.98 5.62 -3.90
C VAL A 30 22.23 4.77 -3.68
N LYS A 31 23.40 5.38 -3.48
CA LYS A 31 24.64 4.66 -3.17
C LYS A 31 24.56 3.90 -1.85
N ALA A 32 24.00 4.51 -0.80
CA ALA A 32 23.79 3.87 0.49
C ALA A 32 22.86 2.67 0.35
N SER A 33 21.76 2.81 -0.40
CA SER A 33 20.81 1.74 -0.69
C SER A 33 21.46 0.57 -1.44
N ASN A 34 22.18 0.86 -2.52
CA ASN A 34 22.89 -0.15 -3.32
C ASN A 34 23.95 -0.91 -2.51
N ARG A 35 24.60 -0.23 -1.55
CA ARG A 35 25.58 -0.82 -0.64
C ARG A 35 24.95 -1.44 0.62
N LYS A 36 23.62 -1.41 0.75
CA LYS A 36 22.87 -1.90 1.91
C LYS A 36 23.30 -1.26 3.23
N LEU A 37 23.74 0.00 3.19
CA LEU A 37 24.13 0.77 4.37
C LEU A 37 22.87 1.31 5.06
N ASN A 38 22.61 0.88 6.31
CA ASN A 38 21.44 1.28 7.09
C ASN A 38 20.09 1.09 6.37
N THR A 39 19.98 0.08 5.49
CA THR A 39 18.73 -0.25 4.81
C THR A 39 18.06 -1.47 5.41
N VAL A 40 16.75 -1.39 5.62
CA VAL A 40 15.91 -2.52 6.03
C VAL A 40 14.94 -2.84 4.89
N ARG A 41 14.84 -4.12 4.51
CA ARG A 41 13.81 -4.56 3.57
C ARG A 41 12.44 -4.55 4.26
N SER A 42 11.44 -3.99 3.60
CA SER A 42 10.07 -3.94 4.09
C SER A 42 9.08 -4.33 2.99
N THR A 43 8.02 -5.02 3.38
CA THR A 43 6.85 -5.35 2.54
C THR A 43 5.60 -4.58 3.00
N SER A 44 5.80 -3.48 3.74
CA SER A 44 4.70 -2.70 4.31
C SER A 44 3.90 -1.97 3.24
N THR A 45 2.60 -2.27 3.16
CA THR A 45 1.66 -1.53 2.33
C THR A 45 1.61 -0.04 2.69
N GLY A 46 1.81 0.32 3.97
CA GLY A 46 1.91 1.71 4.39
C GLY A 46 3.06 2.45 3.69
N ARG A 47 4.25 1.82 3.61
CA ARG A 47 5.43 2.37 2.91
C ARG A 47 5.23 2.47 1.39
N VAL A 48 4.43 1.57 0.81
CA VAL A 48 4.00 1.69 -0.59
C VAL A 48 3.12 2.92 -0.79
N LEU A 49 2.15 3.15 0.11
CA LEU A 49 1.27 4.33 0.06
C LEU A 49 2.04 5.64 0.30
N ASP A 50 3.04 5.66 1.19
CA ASP A 50 3.96 6.80 1.33
C ASP A 50 4.65 7.12 -0.01
N SER A 51 5.12 6.08 -0.70
CA SER A 51 5.81 6.24 -1.99
C SER A 51 4.89 6.81 -3.07
N VAL A 52 3.61 6.39 -3.09
CA VAL A 52 2.60 6.94 -3.99
C VAL A 52 2.28 8.40 -3.64
N ALA A 53 2.16 8.75 -2.35
CA ALA A 53 1.91 10.12 -1.91
C ALA A 53 3.03 11.07 -2.33
N VAL A 54 4.29 10.62 -2.23
CA VAL A 54 5.47 11.35 -2.71
C VAL A 54 5.42 11.48 -4.23
N ALA A 55 5.21 10.38 -4.96
CA ALA A 55 5.19 10.37 -6.42
C ALA A 55 4.16 11.32 -7.01
N LEU A 56 3.00 11.46 -6.36
CA LEU A 56 1.92 12.36 -6.76
C LEU A 56 2.10 13.81 -6.29
N GLY A 57 3.12 14.10 -5.46
CA GLY A 57 3.34 15.41 -4.87
C GLY A 57 2.24 15.81 -3.88
N ILE A 58 1.79 14.87 -3.06
CA ILE A 58 0.72 15.06 -2.06
C ILE A 58 1.32 15.26 -0.67
N CYS A 59 2.23 14.37 -0.28
CA CYS A 59 2.88 14.42 1.02
C CYS A 59 4.22 13.68 0.96
N THR A 60 5.21 14.22 1.65
CA THR A 60 6.62 13.80 1.58
C THR A 60 7.22 13.48 2.93
N GLU A 61 6.54 13.89 4.00
CA GLU A 61 7.00 13.76 5.37
C GLU A 61 5.83 13.25 6.21
N ASN A 62 6.13 12.32 7.11
CA ASN A 62 5.22 11.90 8.16
C ASN A 62 5.64 12.60 9.46
N SER A 63 4.92 13.65 9.85
CA SER A 63 5.01 14.29 11.17
C SER A 63 4.28 13.49 12.25
N TYR A 64 3.45 12.54 11.85
CA TYR A 64 2.83 11.51 12.68
C TYR A 64 2.63 10.21 11.87
N ASP A 65 2.37 9.11 12.57
CA ASP A 65 2.20 7.80 11.93
C ASP A 65 0.99 7.78 10.99
N GLY A 66 1.26 7.45 9.72
CA GLY A 66 0.23 7.31 8.68
C GLY A 66 -0.19 8.60 7.98
N GLU A 67 0.48 9.72 8.22
CA GLU A 67 0.14 11.01 7.61
C GLU A 67 0.06 10.98 6.07
N CYS A 68 1.10 10.48 5.39
CA CYS A 68 1.11 10.42 3.93
C CYS A 68 -0.04 9.55 3.38
N PRO A 69 -0.26 8.30 3.84
CA PRO A 69 -1.42 7.50 3.46
C PRO A 69 -2.77 8.18 3.72
N MET A 70 -2.94 8.86 4.86
CA MET A 70 -4.18 9.55 5.20
C MET A 70 -4.45 10.73 4.26
N LYS A 71 -3.42 11.54 3.96
CA LYS A 71 -3.52 12.65 3.00
C LYS A 71 -3.77 12.14 1.57
N LEU A 72 -3.15 11.03 1.19
CA LEU A 72 -3.37 10.36 -0.09
C LEU A 72 -4.83 9.91 -0.23
N GLU A 73 -5.42 9.31 0.81
CA GLU A 73 -6.83 8.94 0.83
C GLU A 73 -7.75 10.17 0.76
N ALA A 74 -7.46 11.21 1.53
CA ALA A 74 -8.30 12.40 1.65
C ALA A 74 -8.49 13.16 0.33
N ILE A 75 -7.47 13.18 -0.54
CA ILE A 75 -7.54 13.88 -1.83
C ILE A 75 -8.05 13.00 -2.97
N ALA A 76 -8.18 11.69 -2.74
CA ALA A 76 -8.52 10.73 -3.78
C ALA A 76 -9.96 10.94 -4.29
N ARG A 77 -10.12 10.94 -5.62
CA ARG A 77 -11.41 11.07 -6.29
C ARG A 77 -11.66 9.85 -7.14
N ARG A 78 -12.85 9.27 -7.01
CA ARG A 78 -13.26 8.10 -7.80
C ARG A 78 -12.99 8.38 -9.28
N SER A 79 -12.33 7.42 -9.92
CA SER A 79 -11.92 7.48 -11.32
C SER A 79 -12.09 6.11 -11.95
N ASP A 80 -12.14 6.10 -13.28
CA ASP A 80 -12.16 4.89 -14.11
C ASP A 80 -10.76 4.49 -14.58
N ILE A 81 -9.71 5.26 -14.24
CA ILE A 81 -8.31 4.89 -14.50
C ILE A 81 -8.05 3.48 -13.94
N GLN A 82 -7.61 2.57 -14.80
CA GLN A 82 -7.16 1.25 -14.42
C GLN A 82 -5.63 1.23 -14.44
N LEU A 83 -5.03 0.69 -13.38
CA LEU A 83 -3.61 0.36 -13.36
C LEU A 83 -3.47 -1.13 -13.60
N ASP A 84 -2.52 -1.51 -14.45
CA ASP A 84 -2.23 -2.91 -14.70
C ASP A 84 -1.58 -3.53 -13.46
N MET A 85 -2.10 -4.65 -12.98
CA MET A 85 -1.55 -5.35 -11.82
C MET A 85 -0.69 -6.51 -12.31
N GLU A 86 0.56 -6.54 -11.87
CA GLU A 86 1.46 -7.66 -12.13
C GLU A 86 1.66 -8.48 -10.86
N PHE A 87 1.70 -9.80 -11.02
CA PHE A 87 1.91 -10.75 -9.93
C PHE A 87 3.19 -11.54 -10.14
N ILE A 88 4.06 -11.55 -9.12
CA ILE A 88 5.36 -12.22 -9.15
C ILE A 88 5.31 -13.42 -8.22
N LYS A 89 5.88 -14.55 -8.66
CA LYS A 89 6.09 -15.72 -7.79
C LYS A 89 7.28 -15.49 -6.86
N SER A 90 7.05 -15.73 -5.57
CA SER A 90 8.08 -15.69 -4.52
C SER A 90 8.14 -17.01 -3.76
N SER A 91 9.10 -17.13 -2.83
CA SER A 91 9.16 -18.24 -1.88
C SER A 91 7.96 -18.31 -0.92
N TYR A 92 7.18 -17.23 -0.81
CA TYR A 92 6.01 -17.13 0.06
C TYR A 92 4.69 -17.19 -0.71
N GLY A 93 4.73 -17.57 -1.99
CA GLY A 93 3.58 -17.55 -2.89
C GLY A 93 3.56 -16.31 -3.80
N GLN A 94 2.36 -15.98 -4.29
CA GLN A 94 2.13 -14.87 -5.21
C GLN A 94 2.23 -13.53 -4.48
N VAL A 95 2.89 -12.57 -5.13
CA VAL A 95 3.12 -11.21 -4.59
C VAL A 95 2.70 -10.19 -5.64
N LEU A 96 1.96 -9.17 -5.22
CA LEU A 96 1.63 -8.02 -6.06
C LEU A 96 2.89 -7.17 -6.30
N ASP A 97 3.24 -6.91 -7.55
CA ASP A 97 4.36 -6.02 -7.89
C ASP A 97 3.99 -4.56 -7.70
N THR A 98 4.25 -4.06 -6.49
CA THR A 98 4.05 -2.66 -6.14
C THR A 98 5.04 -1.71 -6.81
N THR A 99 6.17 -2.22 -7.32
CA THR A 99 7.14 -1.41 -8.08
C THR A 99 6.55 -1.07 -9.44
N HIS A 100 6.01 -2.07 -10.13
CA HIS A 100 5.32 -1.90 -11.40
C HIS A 100 4.16 -0.89 -11.26
N LEU A 101 3.32 -1.04 -10.23
CA LEU A 101 2.24 -0.09 -9.92
C LEU A 101 2.75 1.35 -9.73
N LEU A 102 3.82 1.54 -8.94
CA LEU A 102 4.38 2.87 -8.70
C LEU A 102 4.94 3.50 -9.99
N LEU A 103 5.61 2.72 -10.83
CA LEU A 103 6.16 3.20 -12.10
C LEU A 103 5.04 3.65 -13.06
N GLN A 104 3.95 2.89 -13.16
CA GLN A 104 2.77 3.32 -13.93
C GLN A 104 2.19 4.64 -13.41
N ILE A 105 2.06 4.79 -12.09
CA ILE A 105 1.54 6.03 -11.50
C ILE A 105 2.41 7.23 -11.87
N ILE A 106 3.73 7.08 -11.83
CA ILE A 106 4.68 8.12 -12.24
C ILE A 106 4.49 8.47 -13.72
N GLU A 107 4.43 7.46 -14.60
CA GLU A 107 4.25 7.67 -16.04
C GLU A 107 2.92 8.38 -16.36
N LEU A 108 1.82 7.96 -15.72
CA LEU A 108 0.50 8.60 -15.90
C LEU A 108 0.49 10.04 -15.37
N ARG A 109 1.20 10.31 -14.28
CA ARG A 109 1.38 11.68 -13.78
C ARG A 109 2.16 12.54 -14.78
N GLU A 110 3.22 12.01 -15.39
CA GLU A 110 3.99 12.70 -16.44
C GLU A 110 3.13 13.01 -17.68
N LYS A 111 2.17 12.13 -18.00
CA LYS A 111 1.16 12.36 -19.05
C LYS A 111 0.10 13.42 -18.67
N GLY A 112 0.18 13.99 -17.47
CA GLY A 112 -0.69 15.06 -17.01
C GLY A 112 -2.04 14.60 -16.44
N LEU A 113 -2.19 13.32 -16.10
CA LEU A 113 -3.42 12.83 -15.48
C LEU A 113 -3.62 13.43 -14.08
N ASN A 114 -4.87 13.55 -13.66
CA ASN A 114 -5.22 14.21 -12.41
C ASN A 114 -4.70 13.41 -11.21
N ARG A 115 -3.90 14.05 -10.34
CA ARG A 115 -3.33 13.40 -9.16
C ARG A 115 -4.36 12.80 -8.19
N SER A 116 -5.56 13.39 -8.08
CA SER A 116 -6.63 12.84 -7.23
C SER A 116 -7.23 11.57 -7.80
N GLU A 117 -7.31 11.46 -9.12
CA GLU A 117 -7.78 10.25 -9.80
C GLU A 117 -6.71 9.14 -9.73
N LEU A 118 -5.44 9.49 -9.92
CA LEU A 118 -4.32 8.57 -9.75
C LEU A 118 -4.18 8.07 -8.30
N ALA A 119 -4.42 8.94 -7.31
CA ALA A 119 -4.45 8.54 -5.90
C ALA A 119 -5.53 7.50 -5.62
N TYR A 120 -6.72 7.67 -6.21
CA TYR A 120 -7.80 6.69 -6.09
C TYR A 120 -7.43 5.38 -6.79
N ALA A 121 -6.97 5.44 -8.04
CA ALA A 121 -6.59 4.26 -8.82
C ALA A 121 -5.51 3.43 -8.12
N ALA A 122 -4.47 4.08 -7.57
CA ALA A 122 -3.42 3.41 -6.81
C ALA A 122 -3.96 2.61 -5.62
N GLN A 123 -4.77 3.25 -4.77
CA GLN A 123 -5.34 2.62 -3.58
C GLN A 123 -6.34 1.51 -3.95
N GLN A 124 -7.15 1.72 -4.99
CA GLN A 124 -8.07 0.72 -5.50
C GLN A 124 -7.32 -0.52 -6.01
N SER A 125 -6.29 -0.33 -6.86
CA SER A 125 -5.49 -1.41 -7.43
C SER A 125 -4.74 -2.20 -6.37
N ILE A 126 -4.16 -1.53 -5.36
CA ILE A 126 -3.55 -2.23 -4.21
C ILE A 126 -4.59 -3.11 -3.51
N GLY A 127 -5.77 -2.57 -3.19
CA GLY A 127 -6.83 -3.34 -2.55
C GLY A 127 -7.29 -4.52 -3.41
N ARG A 128 -7.44 -4.32 -4.72
CA ARG A 128 -7.88 -5.37 -5.65
C ARG A 128 -6.83 -6.48 -5.76
N GLY A 129 -5.56 -6.13 -5.99
CA GLY A 129 -4.50 -7.12 -6.14
C GLY A 129 -4.24 -7.93 -4.87
N LEU A 130 -4.35 -7.33 -3.68
CA LEU A 130 -4.29 -8.07 -2.41
C LEU A 130 -5.48 -9.01 -2.24
N ALA A 131 -6.69 -8.58 -2.59
CA ALA A 131 -7.87 -9.42 -2.52
C ALA A 131 -7.83 -10.56 -3.53
N GLU A 132 -7.29 -10.34 -4.73
CA GLU A 132 -7.13 -11.35 -5.76
C GLU A 132 -6.28 -12.52 -5.27
N ILE A 133 -5.09 -12.22 -4.72
CA ILE A 133 -4.22 -13.24 -4.11
C ILE A 133 -4.97 -14.00 -2.99
N ALA A 134 -5.67 -13.29 -2.10
CA ALA A 134 -6.39 -13.92 -1.01
C ALA A 134 -7.54 -14.82 -1.49
N CYS A 135 -8.27 -14.39 -2.54
CA CYS A 135 -9.39 -15.14 -3.11
C CYS A 135 -8.92 -16.38 -3.88
N GLU A 136 -7.79 -16.29 -4.58
CA GLU A 136 -7.16 -17.43 -5.25
C GLU A 136 -6.80 -18.52 -4.24
N VAL A 137 -6.04 -18.17 -3.19
CA VAL A 137 -5.67 -19.11 -2.12
C VAL A 137 -6.91 -19.69 -1.43
N ALA A 138 -7.91 -18.85 -1.12
CA ALA A 138 -9.13 -19.31 -0.48
C ALA A 138 -9.87 -20.37 -1.31
N LYS A 139 -9.93 -20.21 -2.64
CA LYS A 139 -10.56 -21.20 -3.52
C LYS A 139 -9.76 -22.48 -3.65
N GLU A 140 -8.43 -22.38 -3.76
CA GLU A 140 -7.54 -23.54 -3.83
C GLU A 140 -7.64 -24.41 -2.57
N GLU A 141 -7.74 -23.78 -1.41
CA GLU A 141 -7.83 -24.45 -0.11
C GLU A 141 -9.27 -24.78 0.34
N GLY A 142 -10.29 -24.41 -0.46
CA GLY A 142 -11.70 -24.61 -0.09
C GLY A 142 -12.17 -23.78 1.11
N ILE A 143 -11.51 -22.66 1.40
CA ILE A 143 -11.83 -21.74 2.49
C ILE A 143 -12.88 -20.73 2.01
N LEU A 144 -13.99 -20.63 2.74
CA LEU A 144 -15.08 -19.71 2.39
C LEU A 144 -14.86 -18.26 2.87
N HIS A 145 -14.07 -18.06 3.93
CA HIS A 145 -13.98 -16.80 4.63
C HIS A 145 -12.62 -16.12 4.41
N VAL A 146 -12.64 -14.83 4.06
CA VAL A 146 -11.44 -14.01 3.90
C VAL A 146 -11.54 -12.80 4.83
N GLY A 147 -10.59 -12.68 5.75
CA GLY A 147 -10.52 -11.57 6.70
C GLY A 147 -9.54 -10.48 6.28
N PHE A 148 -9.85 -9.22 6.59
CA PHE A 148 -8.93 -8.09 6.41
C PHE A 148 -8.79 -7.25 7.68
N SER A 149 -7.53 -6.94 8.04
CA SER A 149 -7.13 -6.31 9.31
C SER A 149 -5.83 -5.52 9.13
N GLY A 150 -5.38 -4.85 10.19
CA GLY A 150 -4.14 -4.07 10.22
C GLY A 150 -4.40 -2.57 9.99
N GLY A 151 -3.38 -1.73 10.22
CA GLY A 151 -3.54 -0.27 10.15
C GLY A 151 -4.03 0.23 8.79
N VAL A 152 -3.64 -0.42 7.69
CA VAL A 152 -4.10 -0.06 6.33
C VAL A 152 -5.58 -0.35 6.12
N ALA A 153 -6.21 -1.19 6.94
CA ALA A 153 -7.65 -1.44 6.88
C ALA A 153 -8.50 -0.25 7.36
N LEU A 154 -7.88 0.80 7.90
CA LEU A 154 -8.55 2.09 8.11
C LEU A 154 -8.81 2.84 6.79
N ASN A 155 -8.05 2.52 5.73
CA ASN A 155 -8.22 3.11 4.42
C ASN A 155 -9.49 2.58 3.75
N ARG A 156 -10.46 3.47 3.53
CA ARG A 156 -11.80 3.12 3.04
C ARG A 156 -11.77 2.69 1.58
N ILE A 157 -10.87 3.24 0.77
CA ILE A 157 -10.75 2.89 -0.64
C ILE A 157 -10.23 1.45 -0.78
N ILE A 158 -9.14 1.12 -0.07
CA ILE A 158 -8.56 -0.22 -0.05
C ILE A 158 -9.56 -1.23 0.52
N THR A 159 -10.14 -0.92 1.69
CA THR A 159 -11.10 -1.82 2.36
C THR A 159 -12.32 -2.10 1.51
N LYS A 160 -12.86 -1.09 0.83
CA LYS A 160 -13.98 -1.27 -0.10
C LYS A 160 -13.60 -2.08 -1.32
N SER A 161 -12.41 -1.84 -1.89
CA SER A 161 -11.89 -2.62 -3.03
C SER A 161 -11.77 -4.10 -2.67
N ILE A 162 -11.22 -4.40 -1.48
CA ILE A 162 -11.10 -5.76 -0.96
C ILE A 162 -12.47 -6.39 -0.74
N ALA A 163 -13.38 -5.71 -0.03
CA ALA A 163 -14.71 -6.23 0.26
C ALA A 163 -15.48 -6.58 -1.03
N ASN A 164 -15.46 -5.68 -2.01
CA ASN A 164 -16.12 -5.90 -3.30
C ASN A 164 -15.54 -7.11 -4.02
N HIS A 165 -14.20 -7.22 -4.09
CA HIS A 165 -13.56 -8.32 -4.80
C HIS A 165 -13.82 -9.69 -4.15
N ILE A 166 -13.83 -9.75 -2.80
CA ILE A 166 -14.19 -10.97 -2.08
C ILE A 166 -15.63 -11.39 -2.42
N GLN A 167 -16.57 -10.43 -2.44
CA GLN A 167 -17.97 -10.69 -2.77
C GLN A 167 -18.17 -11.13 -4.24
N GLU A 168 -17.46 -10.50 -5.18
CA GLU A 168 -17.44 -10.89 -6.61
C GLU A 168 -16.99 -12.35 -6.80
N ASN A 169 -16.09 -12.81 -5.93
CA ASN A 169 -15.60 -14.19 -5.91
C ASN A 169 -16.51 -15.15 -5.11
N LYS A 170 -17.68 -14.70 -4.63
CA LYS A 170 -18.65 -15.48 -3.83
C LYS A 170 -18.08 -16.00 -2.51
N LEU A 171 -17.08 -15.30 -1.97
CA LEU A 171 -16.49 -15.57 -0.66
C LEU A 171 -17.10 -14.64 0.41
N VAL A 172 -16.92 -14.99 1.69
CA VAL A 172 -17.44 -14.22 2.82
C VAL A 172 -16.34 -13.32 3.38
N SER A 173 -16.55 -12.01 3.31
CA SER A 173 -15.60 -11.03 3.85
C SER A 173 -15.77 -10.83 5.35
N ILE A 174 -14.70 -10.93 6.13
CA ILE A 174 -14.68 -10.67 7.58
C ILE A 174 -13.89 -9.38 7.87
N PHE A 175 -14.52 -8.44 8.56
CA PHE A 175 -13.92 -7.19 8.99
C PHE A 175 -14.18 -6.93 10.48
N HIS A 176 -13.30 -6.17 11.12
CA HIS A 176 -13.50 -5.78 12.51
C HIS A 176 -14.71 -4.84 12.65
N SER A 177 -15.52 -5.07 13.68
CA SER A 177 -16.67 -4.21 14.02
C SER A 177 -16.61 -3.66 15.45
N PHE A 178 -15.98 -4.39 16.38
CA PHE A 178 -15.94 -4.06 17.82
C PHE A 178 -14.51 -3.89 18.36
N VAL A 179 -13.50 -4.23 17.56
CA VAL A 179 -12.08 -4.18 17.95
C VAL A 179 -11.37 -3.22 16.98
N PRO A 180 -10.42 -2.39 17.44
CA PRO A 180 -9.63 -1.56 16.55
C PRO A 180 -8.87 -2.41 15.50
N LEU A 181 -8.86 -1.94 14.25
CA LEU A 181 -8.22 -2.63 13.11
C LEU A 181 -6.68 -2.69 13.22
N GLY A 182 -6.08 -1.66 13.84
CA GLY A 182 -4.63 -1.53 14.00
C GLY A 182 -4.09 -2.09 15.31
N ASP A 183 -2.93 -1.59 15.73
CA ASP A 183 -2.17 -2.16 16.85
C ASP A 183 -2.93 -2.17 18.19
N GLY A 184 -3.87 -1.23 18.37
CA GLY A 184 -4.76 -1.21 19.53
C GLY A 184 -5.65 -2.45 19.69
N GLY A 185 -5.85 -3.24 18.64
CA GLY A 185 -6.62 -4.49 18.66
C GLY A 185 -5.79 -5.78 18.74
N VAL A 186 -4.45 -5.69 18.64
CA VAL A 186 -3.58 -6.86 18.48
C VAL A 186 -3.65 -7.80 19.68
N SER A 187 -3.79 -7.27 20.90
CA SER A 187 -3.88 -8.07 22.13
C SER A 187 -5.07 -9.03 22.11
N VAL A 188 -6.20 -8.64 21.51
CA VAL A 188 -7.38 -9.50 21.36
C VAL A 188 -7.07 -10.70 20.46
N GLY A 189 -6.40 -10.45 19.32
CA GLY A 189 -5.96 -11.51 18.41
C GLY A 189 -4.96 -12.47 19.04
N GLN A 190 -4.04 -11.95 19.86
CA GLN A 190 -3.08 -12.76 20.62
C GLN A 190 -3.78 -13.70 21.61
N VAL A 191 -4.73 -13.17 22.40
CA VAL A 191 -5.49 -13.98 23.37
C VAL A 191 -6.34 -15.04 22.66
N ALA A 192 -7.05 -14.68 21.60
CA ALA A 192 -7.87 -15.63 20.84
C ALA A 192 -7.02 -16.75 20.22
N THR A 193 -5.86 -16.41 19.66
CA THR A 193 -4.93 -17.41 19.08
C THR A 193 -4.38 -18.34 20.15
N ALA A 194 -3.97 -17.80 21.31
CA ALA A 194 -3.48 -18.61 22.42
C ALA A 194 -4.56 -19.55 22.97
N ALA A 195 -5.79 -19.05 23.13
CA ALA A 195 -6.92 -19.85 23.60
C ALA A 195 -7.25 -20.99 22.62
N ALA A 196 -7.28 -20.73 21.31
CA ALA A 196 -7.52 -21.76 20.31
C ALA A 196 -6.48 -22.90 20.38
N ARG A 197 -5.18 -22.54 20.50
CA ARG A 197 -4.09 -23.53 20.62
C ARG A 197 -4.17 -24.39 21.88
N LEU A 198 -4.66 -23.84 22.99
CA LEU A 198 -4.84 -24.58 24.25
C LEU A 198 -6.04 -25.54 24.22
N ILE A 199 -7.04 -25.27 23.37
CA ILE A 199 -8.19 -26.17 23.20
C ILE A 199 -7.81 -27.35 22.30
N GLU A 200 -6.90 -27.14 21.35
CA GLU A 200 -6.41 -28.17 20.42
C GLU A 200 -5.34 -29.10 21.02
N SER A 201 -4.78 -28.76 22.18
CA SER A 201 -3.78 -29.56 22.91
C SER A 201 -4.41 -30.51 23.92
#